data_AF-A0A2V7HLQ0-F1
#
_entry.id   AF-A0A2V7HLQ0-F1
#
_cell.length_a   1.000
_cell.length_b   1.000
_cell.length_c   1.000
_cell.angle_alpha   90.00
_cell.angle_beta   90.00
_cell.angle_gamma   90.00
#
_symmetry.space_group_name_H-M   'P 1'
#
loop_
_entity.id
_entity.type
_entity.pdbx_description
1 polymer ?
#
loop_
_entity_poly.entity_id
_entity_poly.type
_entity_poly.pdbx_seq_one_letter_code
_entity_poly.pdbx_strand_id
1 'polypeptide(L)'
;AVYNKVLAQRRADTVKQFLVELGVPESSVKVVALGPEATLCDDPGKECQQLNRRVHLEIRRLGPVAAVSTVSDVTSTGAAAPVAPKHGDVQEP
;
A
#
# COMPACT_ATOMS: atom_id res chain seq x y z
N ALA A 1 3.32 7.10 14.79
CA ALA A 1 2.83 5.76 14.39
C ALA A 1 2.17 5.75 13.00
N VAL A 2 1.22 6.66 12.71
CA VAL A 2 0.43 6.67 11.45
C VAL A 2 1.29 6.72 10.18
N TYR A 3 2.34 7.54 10.16
CA TYR A 3 3.23 7.69 8.99
C TYR A 3 3.86 6.37 8.54
N ASN A 4 4.45 5.60 9.46
CA ASN A 4 5.10 4.32 9.13
C ASN A 4 4.09 3.26 8.66
N LYS A 5 2.84 3.33 9.13
CA LYS A 5 1.76 2.46 8.67
C LYS A 5 1.34 2.80 7.24
N VAL A 6 1.20 4.08 6.91
CA VAL A 6 0.93 4.53 5.52
C VAL A 6 2.07 4.15 4.59
N LEU A 7 3.31 4.31 5.03
CA LEU A 7 4.48 3.91 4.23
C LEU A 7 4.53 2.39 4.01
N ALA A 8 4.23 1.59 5.04
CA ALA A 8 4.12 0.14 4.92
C ALA A 8 3.00 -0.28 3.96
N GLN A 9 1.85 0.39 4.02
CA GLN A 9 0.73 0.17 3.09
C GLN A 9 1.14 0.41 1.65
N ARG A 10 1.76 1.57 1.35
CA ARG A 10 2.21 1.90 -0.01
C ARG A 10 3.18 0.86 -0.58
N ARG A 11 4.14 0.40 0.22
CA ARG A 11 5.09 -0.66 -0.20
C ARG A 11 4.38 -1.95 -0.54
N ALA A 12 3.41 -2.35 0.28
CA ALA A 12 2.66 -3.57 0.05
C ALA A 12 1.70 -3.46 -1.14
N ASP A 13 1.14 -2.27 -1.40
CA ASP A 13 0.32 -2.01 -2.59
C ASP A 13 1.13 -2.11 -3.88
N THR A 14 2.39 -1.62 -3.90
CA THR A 14 3.29 -1.81 -5.04
C THR A 14 3.55 -3.30 -5.32
N VAL A 15 3.74 -4.11 -4.28
CA VAL A 15 3.93 -5.56 -4.44
C VAL A 15 2.64 -6.22 -4.96
N LYS A 16 1.47 -5.82 -4.45
CA LYS A 16 0.17 -6.29 -4.96
C LYS A 16 0.02 -5.97 -6.45
N GLN A 17 0.30 -4.74 -6.87
CA GLN A 17 0.21 -4.32 -8.28
C GLN A 17 1.11 -5.19 -9.17
N PHE A 18 2.36 -5.40 -8.76
CA PHE A 18 3.28 -6.27 -9.48
C PHE A 18 2.77 -7.72 -9.61
N LEU A 19 2.19 -8.29 -8.55
CA LEU A 19 1.59 -9.63 -8.61
C LEU A 19 0.37 -9.69 -9.55
N VAL A 20 -0.44 -8.64 -9.59
CA VAL A 20 -1.59 -8.54 -10.50
C VAL A 20 -1.12 -8.45 -11.96
N GLU A 21 -0.06 -7.69 -12.24
CA GLU A 21 0.55 -7.62 -13.56
C GLU A 21 1.09 -8.98 -14.04
N LEU A 22 1.56 -9.82 -13.11
CA LEU A 22 1.97 -11.20 -13.40
C LEU A 22 0.78 -12.18 -13.56
N GLY A 23 -0.46 -11.72 -13.38
CA GLY A 23 -1.68 -12.50 -13.61
C GLY A 23 -2.32 -13.06 -12.34
N VAL A 24 -1.86 -12.69 -11.14
CA VAL A 24 -2.56 -13.05 -9.89
C VAL A 24 -3.85 -12.23 -9.80
N PRO A 25 -5.04 -12.84 -9.64
CA PRO A 25 -6.28 -12.10 -9.58
C PRO A 25 -6.30 -11.18 -8.36
N GLU A 26 -6.67 -9.92 -8.55
CA GLU A 26 -6.63 -8.91 -7.49
C GLU A 26 -7.42 -9.32 -6.24
N SER A 27 -8.56 -9.99 -6.44
CA SER A 27 -9.43 -10.50 -5.37
C SER A 27 -8.79 -11.57 -4.49
N SER A 28 -7.72 -12.22 -4.95
CA SER A 28 -6.96 -13.21 -4.18
C SER A 28 -5.85 -12.59 -3.32
N VAL A 29 -5.52 -11.32 -3.51
CA VAL A 29 -4.41 -10.64 -2.83
C VAL A 29 -4.96 -9.68 -1.77
N LYS A 30 -4.70 -10.00 -0.50
CA LYS A 30 -5.01 -9.11 0.64
C LYS A 30 -3.76 -8.44 1.15
N VAL A 31 -3.77 -7.10 1.19
CA VAL A 31 -2.69 -6.30 1.79
C VAL A 31 -2.98 -6.03 3.26
N VAL A 32 -1.98 -6.20 4.11
CA VAL A 32 -2.04 -5.87 5.55
C VAL A 32 -0.80 -5.07 5.95
N ALA A 33 -1.00 -3.83 6.40
CA ALA A 33 0.07 -3.00 6.94
C ALA A 33 0.10 -3.07 8.48
N LEU A 34 1.06 -3.85 9.01
CA LEU A 34 1.28 -3.98 10.46
C LEU A 34 1.93 -2.74 11.08
N GLY A 35 2.67 -1.96 10.29
CA GLY A 35 3.33 -0.74 10.77
C GLY A 35 4.44 -1.02 11.78
N PRO A 36 4.69 -0.13 12.77
CA PRO A 36 5.77 -0.28 13.74
C PRO A 36 5.54 -1.40 14.76
N GLU A 37 4.35 -1.98 14.84
CA GLU A 37 3.99 -3.02 15.83
C GLU A 37 4.61 -4.40 15.53
N ALA A 38 5.26 -4.56 14.36
CA ALA A 38 5.89 -5.79 13.92
C ALA A 38 7.41 -5.63 13.67
N THR A 39 8.08 -4.81 14.49
CA THR A 39 9.55 -4.72 14.50
C THR A 39 10.17 -6.06 14.95
N LEU A 40 11.27 -6.46 14.32
CA LEU A 40 12.08 -7.61 14.79
C LEU A 40 13.03 -7.22 15.91
N CYS A 41 13.41 -5.95 15.94
CA CYS A 41 14.37 -5.38 16.86
C CYS A 41 14.08 -3.88 16.98
N ASP A 42 14.43 -3.29 18.12
CA ASP A 42 14.20 -1.88 18.42
C ASP A 42 15.52 -1.07 18.52
N ASP A 43 16.62 -1.66 18.07
CA ASP A 43 17.92 -1.00 18.03
C ASP A 43 17.95 0.15 16.99
N PRO A 44 18.54 1.31 17.34
CA PRO A 44 18.66 2.43 16.41
C PRO A 44 19.70 2.20 15.29
N GLY A 45 20.46 1.09 15.35
CA GLY A 45 21.48 0.73 14.38
C GLY A 45 20.92 0.51 12.96
N LYS A 46 21.71 0.88 11.94
CA LYS A 46 21.31 0.76 10.53
C LYS A 46 20.96 -0.69 10.14
N GLU A 47 21.64 -1.66 10.74
CA GLU A 47 21.41 -3.09 10.52
C GLU A 47 19.98 -3.49 10.92
N CYS A 48 19.58 -3.17 12.15
CA CYS A 48 18.22 -3.44 12.65
C CYS A 48 17.16 -2.71 11.82
N GLN A 49 17.38 -1.44 11.48
CA GLN A 49 16.46 -0.69 10.64
C GLN A 49 16.27 -1.31 9.25
N GLN A 50 17.31 -1.93 8.69
CA GLN A 50 17.20 -2.60 7.39
C GLN A 50 16.36 -3.87 7.50
N LEU A 51 16.55 -4.67 8.55
CA LEU A 51 15.74 -5.86 8.83
C LEU A 51 14.24 -5.53 9.06
N ASN A 52 13.95 -4.35 9.61
CA ASN A 52 12.59 -3.89 9.85
C ASN A 52 11.87 -3.36 8.59
N ARG A 53 12.60 -3.06 7.50
CA ARG A 53 12.02 -2.59 6.23
C ARG A 53 11.79 -3.76 5.27
N ARG A 54 10.82 -4.62 5.58
CA ARG A 54 10.51 -5.84 4.82
C ARG A 54 9.04 -5.93 4.41
N VAL A 55 8.77 -6.73 3.38
CA VAL A 55 7.43 -7.18 2.99
C VAL A 55 7.43 -8.70 3.05
N HIS A 56 6.42 -9.28 3.68
CA HIS A 56 6.24 -10.73 3.78
C HIS A 56 5.09 -11.16 2.88
N LEU A 57 5.29 -12.25 2.13
CA LEU A 57 4.28 -12.85 1.26
C LEU A 57 3.85 -14.18 1.88
N GLU A 58 2.57 -14.29 2.24
CA GLU A 58 1.98 -15.53 2.75
C GLU A 58 0.98 -16.08 1.74
N ILE A 59 1.22 -17.31 1.28
CA ILE A 59 0.28 -18.02 0.40
C ILE A 59 -0.63 -18.87 1.28
N ARG A 60 -1.91 -18.50 1.34
CA ARG A 60 -2.93 -19.24 2.09
C ARG A 60 -3.92 -19.85 1.12
N ARG A 61 -4.23 -21.14 1.31
CA ARG A 61 -5.39 -21.73 0.65
C ARG A 61 -6.62 -21.20 1.34
N LEU A 62 -7.28 -20.25 0.69
CA LEU A 62 -8.65 -19.93 0.99
C LEU A 62 -9.45 -21.17 0.56
N GLY A 63 -10.29 -21.72 1.46
CA GLY A 63 -11.21 -22.81 1.10
C GLY A 63 -12.19 -22.36 0.00
N PRO A 64 -13.33 -23.04 -0.21
CA PRO A 64 -14.37 -22.51 -1.09
C PRO A 64 -14.96 -21.23 -0.46
N VAL A 65 -14.27 -20.11 -0.63
CA VAL A 65 -14.76 -18.78 -0.34
C VAL A 65 -15.64 -18.45 -1.53
N ALA A 66 -16.92 -18.84 -1.42
CA ALA A 66 -17.96 -18.32 -2.27
C ALA A 66 -17.73 -16.82 -2.40
N ALA A 67 -17.49 -16.37 -3.63
CA ALA A 67 -17.12 -15.01 -3.97
C ALA A 67 -17.97 -14.03 -3.15
N VAL A 68 -17.34 -13.32 -2.21
CA VAL A 68 -17.95 -12.15 -1.58
C VAL A 68 -17.95 -11.07 -2.64
N SER A 69 -18.98 -11.12 -3.49
CA SER A 69 -19.44 -10.01 -4.29
C SER A 69 -20.08 -9.01 -3.34
N THR A 70 -19.39 -7.91 -3.07
CA THR A 70 -20.06 -6.64 -2.78
C THR A 70 -19.53 -5.62 -3.78
N VAL A 71 -19.99 -5.77 -5.02
CA VAL A 71 -20.18 -4.61 -5.88
C VAL A 71 -21.30 -3.80 -5.25
N SER A 72 -20.98 -2.61 -4.76
CA SER A 72 -21.99 -1.58 -4.53
C SER A 72 -21.65 -0.44 -5.46
N ASP A 73 -22.58 -0.30 -6.39
CA ASP A 73 -22.61 0.54 -7.56
C ASP A 73 -22.24 2.00 -7.31
N VAL A 74 -21.63 2.55 -8.35
CA VAL A 74 -21.45 3.97 -8.66
C VAL A 74 -22.79 4.72 -8.58
N THR A 75 -22.80 5.95 -8.05
CA THR A 75 -23.34 7.17 -8.70
C THR A 75 -23.21 8.36 -7.73
N SER A 76 -22.30 9.30 -8.01
CA SER A 76 -22.59 10.73 -7.85
C SER A 76 -21.62 11.54 -8.70
N THR A 77 -22.17 12.03 -9.79
CA THR A 77 -21.70 13.07 -10.72
C THR A 77 -21.03 14.25 -10.01
N GLY A 78 -19.85 14.64 -10.51
CA GLY A 78 -19.17 15.88 -10.14
C GLY A 78 -18.16 16.25 -11.23
N ALA A 79 -18.63 17.00 -12.23
CA ALA A 79 -17.82 17.49 -13.34
C ALA A 79 -17.01 18.75 -12.97
N ALA A 80 -15.97 19.01 -13.79
CA ALA A 80 -15.12 20.22 -13.91
C ALA A 80 -13.94 20.33 -12.91
N ALA A 81 -12.71 20.67 -13.27
CA ALA A 81 -11.97 20.97 -14.51
C ALA A 81 -10.45 21.05 -14.12
N PRO A 82 -9.48 21.04 -15.07
CA PRO A 82 -8.06 20.91 -14.75
C PRO A 82 -7.39 22.26 -14.44
N VAL A 83 -6.48 22.30 -13.46
CA VAL A 83 -5.54 23.41 -13.27
C VAL A 83 -4.12 22.89 -13.44
N ALA A 84 -3.47 23.41 -14.48
CA ALA A 84 -2.09 23.19 -14.90
C ALA A 84 -1.07 23.75 -13.87
N PRO A 85 0.23 23.37 -13.98
CA PRO A 85 1.24 23.70 -12.97
C PRO A 85 1.78 25.12 -13.15
N LYS A 86 2.00 25.85 -12.05
CA LYS A 86 2.77 27.09 -12.07
C LYS A 86 4.22 26.84 -11.64
N HIS A 87 5.13 27.12 -12.57
CA HIS A 87 6.53 27.45 -12.32
C HIS A 87 6.65 28.85 -11.69
N GLY A 88 7.75 29.10 -10.96
CA GLY A 88 8.18 30.39 -10.39
C GLY A 88 7.93 30.48 -8.89
N ASP A 89 8.84 30.88 -8.00
CA ASP A 89 10.12 31.57 -8.13
C ASP A 89 10.96 31.35 -6.85
N VAL A 90 12.27 31.51 -7.03
CA VAL A 90 13.32 31.72 -6.02
C VAL A 90 12.95 32.85 -5.04
N GLN A 91 13.23 32.68 -3.73
CA GLN A 91 13.91 33.71 -2.90
C GLN A 91 14.30 33.16 -1.51
N GLU A 92 15.61 33.09 -1.25
CA GLU A 92 16.25 33.00 0.08
C GLU A 92 16.07 34.32 0.87
N PRO A 93 16.24 34.25 2.19
CA PRO A 93 17.31 35.06 2.80
C PRO A 93 18.38 34.23 3.51
#